data_AF-A0A7S3TAR4-F1
#
_entry.id   AF-A0A7S3TAR4-F1
#
_cell.length_a   1.000
_cell.length_b   1.000
_cell.length_c   1.000
_cell.angle_alpha   90.00
_cell.angle_beta   90.00
_cell.angle_gamma   90.00
#
_symmetry.space_group_name_H-M   'P 1'
#
loop_
_entity.id
_entity.type
_entity.pdbx_description
1 polymer ?
#
loop_
_entity_poly.entity_id
_entity_poly.type
_entity_poly.pdbx_seq_one_letter_code
_entity_poly.pdbx_strand_id
1 'polypeptide(L)'
;MRGDVEGLVDDAITLRFLPPDVDREALLPPLRRVFEQGRLAAATQASESLGGGGRRRGGGRAAEYSAVASKRRQFAAISRDLNQIFFDFPFAVPEYFALITRALIVLEGIALTGDK
;
A
#
# COMPACT_ATOMS: atom_id res chain seq x y z
N MET A 1 -3.92 -12.96 4.96
CA MET A 1 -5.01 -11.97 4.94
C MET A 1 -5.74 -12.13 3.62
N ARG A 2 -7.02 -12.53 3.63
CA ARG A 2 -7.80 -12.65 2.39
C ARG A 2 -7.96 -11.23 1.82
N GLY A 3 -7.77 -11.07 0.51
CA GLY A 3 -7.93 -9.79 -0.19
C GLY A 3 -9.40 -9.39 -0.29
N ASP A 4 -10.07 -9.26 0.85
CA ASP A 4 -11.45 -8.81 0.93
C ASP A 4 -11.51 -7.29 0.81
N VAL A 5 -11.67 -6.84 -0.43
CA VAL A 5 -11.77 -5.40 -0.75
C VAL A 5 -13.12 -4.84 -0.31
N GLU A 6 -14.16 -5.66 -0.23
CA GLU A 6 -15.49 -5.20 0.19
C GLU A 6 -15.51 -4.90 1.68
N GLY A 7 -15.00 -5.83 2.50
CA GLY A 7 -14.83 -5.60 3.94
C GLY A 7 -13.98 -4.38 4.26
N LEU A 8 -12.96 -4.08 3.45
CA LEU A 8 -12.14 -2.88 3.62
C LEU A 8 -12.94 -1.58 3.39
N VAL A 9 -13.86 -1.57 2.43
CA VAL A 9 -14.75 -0.41 2.21
C VAL A 9 -15.71 -0.25 3.38
N ASP A 10 -16.25 -1.36 3.90
CA ASP A 10 -17.09 -1.33 5.11
C ASP A 10 -16.35 -0.80 6.34
N ASP A 11 -15.09 -1.23 6.53
CA ASP A 11 -14.24 -0.72 7.59
C ASP A 11 -13.94 0.77 7.40
N ALA A 12 -13.65 1.21 6.18
CA ALA A 12 -13.41 2.62 5.88
C ALA A 12 -14.64 3.50 6.17
N ILE A 13 -15.85 3.00 5.92
CA ILE A 13 -17.10 3.68 6.29
C ILE A 13 -17.29 3.68 7.80
N THR A 14 -17.09 2.53 8.46
CA THR A 14 -17.22 2.37 9.92
C THR A 14 -16.26 3.31 10.66
N LEU A 15 -15.04 3.44 10.16
CA LEU A 15 -14.00 4.32 10.68
C LEU A 15 -14.17 5.78 10.23
N ARG A 16 -15.21 6.12 9.46
CA ARG A 16 -15.49 7.48 8.96
C ARG A 16 -14.43 8.04 8.01
N PHE A 17 -13.60 7.19 7.41
CA PHE A 17 -12.72 7.60 6.31
C PHE A 17 -13.48 7.78 5.00
N LEU A 18 -14.61 7.09 4.85
CA LEU A 18 -15.57 7.26 3.76
C LEU A 18 -16.94 7.62 4.33
N PRO A 19 -17.72 8.45 3.63
CA PRO A 19 -19.09 8.73 4.03
C PRO A 19 -19.99 7.52 3.73
N PRO A 20 -21.11 7.35 4.47
CA PRO A 20 -21.96 6.17 4.36
C PRO A 20 -22.71 6.06 3.02
N ASP A 21 -22.87 7.17 2.31
CA ASP A 21 -23.56 7.31 1.02
C ASP A 21 -22.62 7.21 -0.19
N VAL A 22 -21.36 6.82 0.01
CA VAL A 22 -20.40 6.63 -1.09
C VAL A 22 -20.89 5.58 -2.09
N ASP A 23 -20.70 5.87 -3.38
CA ASP A 23 -21.00 4.92 -4.46
C ASP A 23 -19.99 3.75 -4.45
N ARG A 24 -20.43 2.65 -3.83
CA ARG A 24 -19.65 1.42 -3.71
C ARG A 24 -19.47 0.72 -5.05
N GLU A 25 -20.46 0.80 -5.94
CA GLU A 25 -20.41 0.13 -7.25
C GLU A 25 -19.35 0.78 -8.13
N ALA A 26 -19.17 2.10 -8.02
CA ALA A 26 -18.08 2.82 -8.68
C ALA A 26 -16.71 2.62 -8.00
N LEU A 27 -16.66 2.51 -6.67
CA LEU A 27 -15.41 2.43 -5.90
C LEU A 27 -14.74 1.05 -5.93
N LEU A 28 -15.53 -0.03 -5.90
CA LEU A 28 -15.00 -1.39 -5.78
C LEU A 28 -14.13 -1.83 -6.98
N PRO A 29 -14.51 -1.59 -8.25
CA PRO A 29 -13.70 -1.99 -9.39
C PRO A 29 -12.27 -1.40 -9.41
N PRO A 30 -12.06 -0.07 -9.26
CA PRO A 30 -10.72 0.50 -9.25
C PRO A 30 -9.91 0.06 -8.02
N LEU A 31 -10.51 -0.04 -6.83
CA LEU A 31 -9.82 -0.57 -5.65
C LEU A 31 -9.34 -2.00 -5.85
N ARG A 32 -10.21 -2.89 -6.36
CA ARG A 32 -9.85 -4.29 -6.66
C ARG A 32 -8.66 -4.37 -7.60
N ARG A 33 -8.65 -3.55 -8.66
CA ARG A 33 -7.54 -3.50 -9.61
C ARG A 33 -6.22 -3.13 -8.92
N VAL A 34 -6.22 -2.09 -8.09
CA VAL A 34 -5.01 -1.64 -7.37
C VAL A 34 -4.51 -2.71 -6.40
N PHE A 35 -5.42 -3.35 -5.66
CA PHE A 35 -5.09 -4.45 -4.76
C PHE A 35 -4.48 -5.65 -5.49
N GLU A 36 -5.05 -6.04 -6.63
CA GLU A 36 -4.52 -7.13 -7.46
C GLU A 36 -3.15 -6.79 -8.05
N GLN A 37 -2.94 -5.57 -8.54
CA GLN A 37 -1.62 -5.12 -9.02
C GLN A 37 -0.57 -5.16 -7.90
N GLY A 38 -0.94 -4.73 -6.69
CA GLY A 38 -0.08 -4.79 -5.50
C GLY A 38 0.26 -6.22 -5.09
N ARG A 39 -0.73 -7.12 -5.10
CA ARG A 39 -0.54 -8.55 -4.79
C ARG A 39 0.39 -9.22 -5.79
N LEU A 40 0.20 -8.94 -7.09
CA LEU A 40 1.09 -9.45 -8.14
C LEU A 40 2.52 -8.92 -7.97
N ALA A 41 2.68 -7.63 -7.65
CA ALA A 41 3.99 -7.04 -7.36
C ALA A 41 4.68 -7.73 -6.17
N ALA A 42 3.93 -8.04 -5.12
CA ALA A 42 4.44 -8.73 -3.93
C ALA A 42 4.75 -10.22 -4.20
N ALA A 43 3.93 -10.91 -4.99
CA ALA A 43 4.15 -12.30 -5.37
C ALA A 43 5.45 -12.48 -6.19
N THR A 44 5.72 -11.57 -7.13
CA THR A 44 6.99 -11.55 -7.87
C THR A 44 8.18 -11.45 -6.92
N GLN A 45 8.10 -10.62 -5.88
CA GLN A 45 9.15 -10.49 -4.86
C GLN A 45 9.36 -11.78 -4.06
N ALA A 46 8.28 -12.44 -3.65
CA ALA A 46 8.36 -13.72 -2.93
C ALA A 46 9.05 -14.80 -3.79
N SER A 47 8.72 -14.88 -5.08
CA SER A 47 9.34 -15.83 -6.02
C SER A 47 10.81 -15.55 -6.30
N GLU A 48 11.23 -14.28 -6.38
CA GLU A 48 12.64 -13.90 -6.53
C GLU A 48 13.46 -14.27 -5.28
N SER A 49 12.88 -14.14 -4.09
CA SER A 49 13.57 -14.45 -2.82
C SER A 49 13.81 -15.95 -2.61
N LEU A 50 12.95 -16.81 -3.14
CA LEU A 50 13.06 -18.27 -3.08
C LEU A 50 13.94 -18.86 -4.20
N GLY A 51 14.24 -18.08 -5.24
CA GLY A 51 15.05 -18.49 -6.40
C GLY A 51 16.57 -18.45 -6.21
N GLY A 52 17.06 -18.28 -4.97
CA GLY A 52 18.49 -18.10 -4.64
C GLY A 52 19.39 -19.34 -4.76
N GLY A 53 19.08 -20.30 -5.65
CA GLY A 53 19.75 -21.61 -5.70
C GLY A 53 20.13 -22.13 -7.09
N GLY A 54 20.22 -21.30 -8.13
CA GLY A 54 20.55 -21.75 -9.49
C GLY A 54 21.51 -20.83 -10.23
N ARG A 55 22.78 -21.21 -10.30
CA ARG A 55 23.83 -20.52 -11.07
C ARG A 55 23.37 -20.20 -12.50
N ARG A 56 23.07 -18.94 -12.80
CA ARG A 56 23.27 -18.34 -14.13
C ARG A 56 24.36 -17.27 -14.02
N ARG A 57 25.59 -17.74 -14.21
CA ARG A 57 26.80 -16.96 -14.42
C ARG A 57 26.60 -16.14 -15.70
N GLY A 58 26.22 -14.86 -15.57
CA GLY A 58 26.06 -13.96 -16.72
C GLY A 58 25.24 -12.68 -16.53
N GLY A 59 24.67 -12.39 -15.36
CA GLY A 59 24.00 -11.11 -15.09
C GLY A 59 24.96 -10.10 -14.46
N GLY A 60 25.46 -9.12 -15.21
CA GLY A 60 26.31 -8.05 -14.68
C GLY A 60 25.53 -7.06 -13.79
N ARG A 61 26.25 -6.16 -13.08
CA ARG A 61 25.69 -5.05 -12.27
C ARG A 61 24.51 -4.32 -12.94
N ALA A 62 24.51 -4.19 -14.26
CA ALA A 62 23.42 -3.61 -15.04
C ALA A 62 22.05 -4.31 -14.86
N ALA A 63 22.03 -5.64 -14.69
CA ALA A 63 20.81 -6.41 -14.47
C ALA A 63 20.19 -6.11 -13.08
N GLU A 64 21.03 -6.00 -12.04
CA GLU A 64 20.59 -5.63 -10.68
C GLU A 64 20.01 -4.21 -10.64
N TYR A 65 20.67 -3.23 -11.29
CA TYR A 65 20.12 -1.87 -11.41
C TYR A 65 18.77 -1.85 -12.13
N SER A 66 18.59 -2.69 -13.16
CA SER A 66 17.34 -2.75 -13.92
C SER A 66 16.17 -3.33 -13.09
N ALA A 67 16.45 -4.31 -12.22
CA ALA A 67 15.45 -4.92 -11.35
C ALA A 67 14.98 -3.96 -10.24
N VAL A 68 15.88 -3.14 -9.68
CA VAL A 68 15.50 -2.10 -8.72
C VAL A 68 14.69 -0.99 -9.40
N ALA A 69 15.06 -0.62 -10.63
CA ALA A 69 14.34 0.38 -11.41
C ALA A 69 12.91 -0.08 -11.79
N SER A 70 12.72 -1.34 -12.18
CA SER A 70 11.38 -1.88 -12.49
C SER A 70 10.48 -1.92 -11.25
N LYS A 71 11.03 -2.30 -10.08
CA LYS A 71 10.32 -2.28 -8.79
C LYS A 71 9.79 -0.89 -8.45
N ARG A 72 10.65 0.14 -8.53
CA ARG A 72 10.26 1.53 -8.27
C ARG A 72 9.15 2.00 -9.21
N ARG A 73 9.23 1.65 -10.50
CA ARG A 73 8.19 2.01 -11.50
C ARG A 73 6.84 1.37 -11.18
N GLN A 74 6.84 0.10 -10.78
CA GLN A 74 5.61 -0.62 -10.43
C GLN A 74 4.95 -0.04 -9.17
N PHE A 75 5.73 0.21 -8.12
CA PHE A 75 5.21 0.88 -6.92
C PHE A 75 4.67 2.28 -7.24
N ALA A 76 5.40 3.05 -8.04
CA ALA A 76 4.94 4.38 -8.45
C ALA A 76 3.64 4.33 -9.28
N ALA A 77 3.44 3.29 -10.08
CA ALA A 77 2.19 3.10 -10.83
C ALA A 77 1.02 2.79 -9.89
N ILE A 78 1.19 1.82 -8.98
CA ILE A 78 0.17 1.48 -7.97
C ILE A 78 -0.17 2.69 -7.10
N SER A 79 0.83 3.45 -6.68
CA SER A 79 0.64 4.67 -5.87
C SER A 79 -0.13 5.74 -6.63
N ARG A 80 0.11 5.91 -7.94
CA ARG A 80 -0.66 6.86 -8.76
C ARG A 80 -2.11 6.43 -8.91
N ASP A 81 -2.35 5.15 -9.20
CA ASP A 81 -3.71 4.61 -9.35
C ASP A 81 -4.49 4.73 -8.02
N LEU A 82 -3.86 4.43 -6.89
CA LEU A 82 -4.46 4.63 -5.57
C LEU A 82 -4.75 6.10 -5.26
N ASN A 83 -3.81 6.99 -5.57
CA ASN A 83 -3.97 8.41 -5.35
C ASN A 83 -5.14 8.97 -6.16
N GLN A 84 -5.31 8.50 -7.40
CA GLN A 84 -6.45 8.87 -8.24
C GLN A 84 -7.78 8.48 -7.57
N ILE A 85 -7.87 7.27 -7.00
CA ILE A 85 -9.05 6.82 -6.24
C ILE A 85 -9.31 7.74 -5.03
N PHE A 86 -8.28 8.16 -4.30
CA PHE A 86 -8.45 9.09 -3.18
C PHE A 86 -8.92 10.49 -3.60
N PHE A 87 -8.70 10.90 -4.85
CA PHE A 87 -9.23 12.15 -5.39
C PHE A 87 -10.65 11.99 -5.93
N ASP A 88 -10.95 10.89 -6.61
CA ASP A 88 -12.25 10.66 -7.24
C ASP A 88 -13.34 10.32 -6.21
N PHE A 89 -12.95 9.78 -5.06
CA PHE A 89 -13.86 9.41 -3.98
C PHE A 89 -13.60 10.26 -2.72
N PRO A 90 -14.64 10.53 -1.91
CA PRO A 90 -14.57 11.48 -0.79
C PRO A 90 -13.88 10.89 0.44
N PHE A 91 -12.61 10.51 0.33
CA PHE A 91 -11.80 10.08 1.46
C PHE A 91 -11.51 11.29 2.37
N ALA A 92 -11.82 11.15 3.66
CA ALA A 92 -11.57 12.17 4.67
C ALA A 92 -10.80 11.59 5.85
N VAL A 93 -10.01 12.42 6.53
CA VAL A 93 -9.33 12.02 7.76
C VAL A 93 -10.21 12.40 8.96
N PRO A 94 -10.70 11.43 9.76
CA PRO A 94 -11.52 11.73 10.93
C PRO A 94 -10.75 12.46 12.03
N GLU A 95 -11.43 13.28 12.83
CA GLU A 95 -10.83 14.03 13.94
C GLU A 95 -10.13 13.14 14.98
N TYR A 96 -10.73 12.00 15.33
CA TYR A 96 -10.14 11.08 16.29
C TYR A 96 -8.80 10.50 15.80
N PHE A 97 -8.61 10.42 14.47
CA PHE A 97 -7.35 9.97 13.89
C PHE A 97 -6.22 10.98 14.17
N ALA A 98 -6.52 12.28 14.20
CA ALA A 98 -5.54 13.30 14.60
C ALA A 98 -5.08 13.14 16.05
N LEU A 99 -5.96 12.68 16.95
CA LEU A 99 -5.60 12.37 18.33
C LEU A 99 -4.67 11.16 18.41
N ILE A 100 -4.97 10.13 17.62
CA ILE A 100 -4.14 8.91 17.54
C ILE A 100 -2.76 9.25 16.98
N THR A 101 -2.67 9.96 15.84
CA THR A 101 -1.38 10.33 15.25
C THR A 101 -0.57 11.24 16.16
N ARG A 102 -1.22 12.20 16.85
CA ARG A 102 -0.56 13.01 17.88
C ARG A 102 0.01 12.13 18.99
N ALA A 103 -0.76 11.16 19.49
CA ALA A 103 -0.29 10.24 20.53
C ALA A 103 0.91 9.41 20.05
N LEU A 104 0.85 8.86 18.83
CA LEU A 104 1.95 8.09 18.25
C LEU A 104 3.23 8.92 18.10
N ILE A 105 3.14 10.15 17.57
CA ILE A 105 4.29 11.06 17.42
C ILE A 105 4.91 11.39 18.79
N VAL A 106 4.08 11.63 19.80
CA VAL A 106 4.57 11.90 21.17
C VAL A 106 5.27 10.67 21.75
N LEU A 107 4.69 9.47 21.60
CA LEU A 107 5.29 8.23 22.08
C LEU A 107 6.63 7.95 21.38
N GLU A 108 6.72 8.20 20.08
CA GLU A 108 7.97 8.10 19.32
C GLU A 108 9.02 9.11 19.83
N GLY A 109 8.63 10.37 20.06
CA GLY A 109 9.53 11.38 20.62
C GLY A 109 10.08 11.02 22.01
N ILE A 110 9.23 10.42 22.86
CA ILE A 110 9.65 9.90 24.18
C ILE A 110 10.61 8.72 23.99
N ALA A 111 10.28 7.77 23.12
CA ALA A 111 11.10 6.59 22.86
C ALA A 111 12.52 6.98 22.39
N LEU A 112 12.63 7.94 21.46
CA LEU A 112 13.92 8.45 20.98
C LEU A 112 14.74 9.16 22.07
N THR A 113 14.08 9.75 23.07
CA THR A 113 14.76 10.46 24.17
C THR A 113 15.20 9.51 25.29
N GLY A 114 14.42 8.44 25.51
CA GLY A 114 14.61 7.43 26.55
C GLY A 114 15.56 6.29 26.17
N ASP A 115 15.84 6.09 24.88
CA ASP A 115 16.88 5.19 24.38
C ASP A 115 18.27 5.83 24.57
N LYS A 116 18.78 5.77 25.81
CA LYS A 116 20.16 6.10 26.20
C LYS A 116 20.82 4.94 26.92
#